data_AF-A0A2S2R820-F1
#
_entry.id   AF-A0A2S2R820-F1
#
_cell.length_a   1.000
_cell.length_b   1.000
_cell.length_c   1.000
_cell.angle_alpha   90.00
_cell.angle_beta   90.00
_cell.angle_gamma   90.00
#
_symmetry.space_group_name_H-M   'P 1'
#
loop_
_entity.id
_entity.type
_entity.pdbx_description
1 polymer ?
#
loop_
_entity_poly.entity_id
_entity_poly.type
_entity_poly.pdbx_seq_one_letter_code
_entity_poly.pdbx_strand_id
1 'polypeptide(L)'
;MDWKQIIQKHSRKILNRISMDLMLEAYLTHESSLMDVEDLPQTVEPVWILGKKYSTIIDLQQIRSDVQSRLWFTYRKGFIQIGNSNFTSDRGWGCMLRCGQMVIGQALIFLHLG
;
A
#
# COMPACT_ATOMS: atom_id res chain seq x y z
N MET A 1 45.56 -3.66 -11.06
CA MET A 1 44.14 -3.44 -11.41
C MET A 1 43.41 -4.75 -11.19
N ASP A 2 42.48 -4.77 -10.23
CA ASP A 2 41.87 -6.00 -9.72
C ASP A 2 40.70 -6.43 -10.62
N TRP A 3 41.00 -7.30 -11.59
CA TRP A 3 40.05 -7.83 -12.58
C TRP A 3 38.83 -8.52 -11.95
N LYS A 4 38.95 -9.04 -10.73
CA LYS A 4 37.82 -9.66 -10.01
C LYS A 4 36.72 -8.64 -9.68
N GLN A 5 37.11 -7.42 -9.31
CA GLN A 5 36.15 -6.35 -9.00
C GLN A 5 35.40 -5.87 -10.25
N ILE A 6 36.09 -5.83 -11.40
CA ILE A 6 35.49 -5.43 -12.68
C ILE A 6 34.46 -6.47 -13.13
N ILE A 7 34.81 -7.76 -13.07
CA ILE A 7 33.91 -8.87 -13.42
C ILE A 7 32.69 -8.87 -12.49
N GLN A 8 32.89 -8.69 -11.18
CA GLN A 8 31.78 -8.62 -10.22
C GLN A 8 30.86 -7.43 -10.46
N LYS A 9 31.41 -6.25 -10.74
CA LYS A 9 30.64 -5.04 -11.06
C LYS A 9 29.85 -5.20 -12.37
N HIS A 10 30.48 -5.79 -13.39
CA HIS A 10 29.84 -6.02 -14.68
C HIS A 10 28.73 -7.08 -14.57
N SER A 11 28.99 -8.17 -13.84
CA SER A 11 28.02 -9.22 -13.54
C SER A 11 26.81 -8.67 -12.78
N ARG A 12 27.01 -7.84 -11.74
CA ARG A 12 25.91 -7.15 -11.02
C ARG A 12 25.11 -6.21 -11.93
N LYS A 13 25.78 -5.50 -12.84
CA LYS A 13 25.10 -4.59 -13.79
C LYS A 13 24.23 -5.37 -14.78
N ILE A 14 24.69 -6.53 -15.24
CA ILE A 14 23.91 -7.45 -16.08
C ILE A 14 22.74 -8.02 -15.29
N LEU A 15 22.96 -8.50 -14.07
CA LEU A 15 21.92 -9.05 -13.20
C LEU A 15 20.81 -8.04 -12.93
N ASN A 16 21.18 -6.79 -12.62
CA ASN A 16 20.23 -5.71 -12.38
C ASN A 16 19.43 -5.34 -13.63
N ARG A 17 20.07 -5.40 -14.81
CA ARG A 17 19.38 -5.12 -16.09
C ARG A 17 18.38 -6.23 -16.43
N ILE A 18 18.78 -7.49 -16.27
CA ILE A 18 17.89 -8.65 -16.46
C ILE A 18 16.72 -8.57 -15.47
N SER A 19 16.96 -8.22 -14.21
CA SER A 19 15.90 -8.05 -13.21
C SER A 19 14.92 -6.93 -13.60
N MET A 20 15.41 -5.81 -14.13
CA MET A 20 14.55 -4.70 -14.57
C MET A 20 13.71 -5.07 -15.80
N ASP A 21 14.29 -5.81 -16.75
CA ASP A 21 13.61 -6.27 -17.95
C ASP A 21 12.50 -7.29 -17.59
N LEU A 22 12.76 -8.18 -16.63
CA LEU A 22 11.76 -9.11 -16.08
C LEU A 22 10.60 -8.38 -15.36
N MET A 23 10.90 -7.33 -14.59
CA MET A 23 9.87 -6.50 -13.94
C MET A 23 8.97 -5.80 -14.98
N LEU A 24 9.58 -5.28 -16.05
CA LEU A 24 8.86 -4.60 -17.13
C LEU A 24 7.98 -5.60 -17.90
N GLU A 25 8.50 -6.79 -18.18
CA GLU A 25 7.77 -7.86 -18.86
C GLU A 25 6.58 -8.33 -18.02
N ALA A 26 6.75 -8.58 -16.73
CA ALA A 26 5.66 -8.93 -15.80
C ALA A 26 4.57 -7.85 -15.70
N TYR A 27 4.96 -6.58 -15.77
CA TYR A 27 4.02 -5.45 -15.81
C TYR A 27 3.23 -5.43 -17.13
N LEU A 28 3.90 -5.67 -18.26
CA LEU A 28 3.30 -5.66 -19.60
C LEU A 28 2.39 -6.88 -19.85
N THR A 29 2.70 -8.03 -19.28
CA THR A 29 1.90 -9.26 -19.43
C THR A 29 0.71 -9.33 -18.47
N HIS A 30 0.53 -8.34 -17.58
CA HIS A 30 -0.39 -8.42 -16.44
C HIS A 30 -0.15 -9.65 -15.53
N GLU A 31 1.00 -10.33 -15.65
CA GLU A 31 1.47 -11.34 -14.69
C GLU A 31 2.10 -10.71 -13.44
N SER A 32 1.83 -9.42 -13.17
CA SER A 32 2.14 -8.76 -11.90
C SER A 32 1.62 -9.53 -10.67
N SER A 33 0.69 -10.47 -10.86
CA SER A 33 0.22 -11.42 -9.83
C SER A 33 1.31 -12.37 -9.32
N LEU A 34 2.43 -12.57 -10.02
CA LEU A 34 3.50 -13.49 -9.58
C LEU A 34 4.56 -12.82 -8.70
N MET A 35 4.56 -11.49 -8.63
CA MET A 35 5.27 -10.76 -7.59
C MET A 35 4.25 -10.27 -6.57
N ASP A 36 3.58 -11.23 -5.93
CA ASP A 36 3.03 -11.00 -4.60
C ASP A 36 4.23 -10.63 -3.71
N VAL A 37 4.50 -9.33 -3.60
CA VAL A 37 5.24 -8.82 -2.45
C VAL A 37 4.43 -9.35 -1.26
N GLU A 38 5.05 -10.16 -0.41
CA GLU A 38 4.40 -10.64 0.80
C GLU A 38 4.14 -9.43 1.70
N ASP A 39 3.00 -8.77 1.50
CA ASP A 39 2.59 -7.57 2.24
C ASP A 39 2.34 -7.89 3.73
N LEU A 40 2.11 -9.17 4.04
CA LEU A 40 1.84 -9.69 5.38
C LEU A 40 2.67 -10.95 5.65
N PRO A 41 3.37 -11.02 6.80
CA PRO A 41 4.07 -12.23 7.19
C PRO A 41 3.07 -13.35 7.51
N GLN A 42 3.35 -14.56 7.04
CA GLN A 42 2.56 -15.74 7.41
C GLN A 42 2.95 -16.20 8.81
N THR A 43 2.09 -15.95 9.79
CA THR A 43 2.32 -16.32 11.19
C THR A 43 1.17 -17.17 11.75
N VAL A 44 1.43 -17.87 12.86
CA VAL A 44 0.38 -18.59 13.60
C VAL A 44 -0.52 -17.65 14.40
N GLU A 45 -0.01 -16.44 14.69
CA GLU A 45 -0.75 -15.44 15.42
C GLU A 45 -1.83 -14.82 14.53
N PRO A 46 -3.02 -14.55 15.09
CA PRO A 46 -4.12 -14.01 14.32
C PRO A 46 -3.92 -12.53 14.01
N VAL A 47 -4.44 -12.11 12.86
CA VAL A 47 -4.61 -10.68 12.54
C VAL A 47 -6.00 -10.24 13.00
N TRP A 48 -6.06 -9.11 13.69
CA TRP A 48 -7.32 -8.49 14.12
C TRP A 48 -7.57 -7.21 13.35
N ILE A 49 -8.73 -7.11 12.70
CA ILE A 49 -9.18 -5.90 12.02
C ILE A 49 -10.54 -5.53 12.62
N LEU A 50 -10.59 -4.37 13.30
CA LEU A 50 -11.83 -3.79 13.83
C LEU A 50 -12.72 -4.77 14.62
N GLY A 51 -12.10 -5.66 15.41
CA GLY A 51 -12.80 -6.65 16.24
C GLY A 51 -13.05 -8.00 15.56
N LYS A 52 -12.67 -8.18 14.29
CA LYS A 52 -12.72 -9.46 13.59
C LYS A 52 -11.34 -10.12 13.51
N LYS A 53 -11.30 -11.42 13.81
CA LYS A 53 -10.10 -12.27 13.82
C LYS A 53 -9.92 -12.96 12.46
N TYR A 54 -8.69 -13.00 11.96
CA TYR A 54 -8.30 -13.65 10.72
C TYR A 54 -7.02 -14.48 10.88
N SER A 55 -6.88 -15.53 10.07
CA SER A 55 -5.63 -16.28 9.90
C SER A 55 -4.84 -15.75 8.70
N THR A 56 -3.56 -15.40 8.87
CA THR A 56 -2.72 -14.95 7.74
C THR A 56 -2.44 -16.05 6.71
N ILE A 57 -2.58 -17.32 7.11
CA ILE A 57 -2.30 -18.48 6.25
C ILE A 57 -3.52 -18.82 5.39
N ILE A 58 -4.73 -18.71 5.96
CA ILE A 58 -5.97 -19.16 5.33
C ILE A 58 -6.73 -17.98 4.72
N ASP A 59 -6.80 -16.87 5.46
CA ASP A 59 -7.73 -15.78 5.18
C ASP A 59 -7.07 -14.57 4.47
N LEU A 60 -5.94 -14.78 3.80
CA LEU A 60 -5.13 -13.68 3.25
C LEU A 60 -5.93 -12.75 2.31
N GLN A 61 -6.78 -13.34 1.46
CA GLN A 61 -7.63 -12.55 0.56
C GLN A 61 -8.76 -11.83 1.30
N GLN A 62 -9.31 -12.43 2.36
CA GLN A 62 -10.33 -11.78 3.19
C GLN A 62 -9.75 -10.63 3.99
N ILE A 63 -8.51 -10.77 4.49
CA ILE A 63 -7.76 -9.68 5.14
C ILE A 63 -7.60 -8.51 4.16
N ARG A 64 -7.12 -8.77 2.94
CA ARG A 64 -6.95 -7.75 1.89
C ARG A 64 -8.28 -7.07 1.56
N SER A 65 -9.32 -7.86 1.32
CA SER A 65 -10.66 -7.35 1.01
C SER A 65 -11.23 -6.50 2.14
N ASP A 66 -11.07 -6.91 3.40
CA ASP A 66 -11.56 -6.14 4.55
C ASP A 66 -10.86 -4.79 4.65
N VAL A 67 -9.52 -4.75 4.56
CA VAL A 67 -8.74 -3.50 4.58
C VAL A 67 -9.12 -2.59 3.40
N GLN A 68 -9.24 -3.15 2.19
CA GLN A 68 -9.58 -2.38 0.98
C GLN A 68 -11.01 -1.85 0.97
N SER A 69 -11.92 -2.48 1.71
CA SER A 69 -13.31 -2.01 1.84
C SER A 69 -13.45 -0.77 2.74
N ARG A 70 -12.41 -0.40 3.51
CA ARG A 70 -12.45 0.75 4.41
C ARG A 70 -12.29 2.06 3.65
N LEU A 71 -13.03 3.09 4.07
CA LEU A 71 -12.89 4.44 3.52
C LEU A 71 -11.51 4.99 3.87
N TRP A 72 -10.67 5.16 2.85
CA TRP A 72 -9.33 5.73 3.00
C TRP A 72 -9.31 7.19 2.56
N PHE A 73 -9.04 8.07 3.53
CA PHE A 73 -8.91 9.51 3.29
C PHE A 73 -7.43 9.91 3.35
N THR A 74 -6.99 10.62 2.32
CA THR A 74 -5.61 11.10 2.17
C THR A 74 -5.61 12.61 1.95
N TYR A 75 -4.41 13.20 1.95
CA TYR A 75 -4.24 14.59 1.56
C TYR A 75 -4.85 14.87 0.18
N ARG A 76 -5.51 16.02 0.06
CA ARG A 76 -6.06 16.55 -1.18
C ARG A 76 -5.43 17.90 -1.48
N LYS A 77 -5.44 18.26 -2.75
CA LYS A 77 -4.97 19.55 -3.27
C LYS A 77 -5.94 20.03 -4.34
N GLY A 78 -6.02 21.35 -4.52
CA GLY A 78 -6.93 21.97 -5.49
C GLY A 78 -8.38 22.02 -5.01
N PHE A 79 -8.64 21.86 -3.72
CA PHE A 79 -9.97 22.16 -3.17
C PHE A 79 -10.18 23.68 -3.07
N ILE A 80 -11.45 24.10 -3.05
CA ILE A 80 -11.84 25.50 -2.86
C ILE A 80 -11.23 26.02 -1.55
N GLN A 81 -10.75 27.27 -1.58
CA GLN A 81 -10.15 27.91 -0.40
C GLN A 81 -11.04 27.77 0.84
N ILE A 82 -10.44 27.37 1.95
CA ILE A 82 -11.15 27.18 3.21
C ILE A 82 -11.35 28.53 3.89
N GLY A 83 -12.57 29.04 3.88
CA GLY A 83 -12.93 30.34 4.48
C GLY A 83 -12.10 31.48 3.87
N ASN A 84 -11.58 32.36 4.72
CA ASN A 84 -10.72 33.48 4.31
C ASN A 84 -9.22 33.11 4.28
N SER A 85 -8.87 31.81 4.28
CA SER A 85 -7.48 31.36 4.19
C SER A 85 -7.03 31.14 2.75
N ASN A 86 -5.73 31.02 2.52
CA ASN A 86 -5.17 30.62 1.22
C ASN A 86 -4.94 29.10 1.11
N PHE A 87 -5.49 28.30 2.03
CA PHE A 87 -5.30 26.86 2.00
C PHE A 87 -6.18 26.20 0.94
N THR A 88 -5.53 25.61 -0.06
CA THR A 88 -6.15 24.77 -1.12
C THR A 88 -5.60 23.34 -1.11
N SER A 89 -4.77 23.01 -0.12
CA SER A 89 -4.18 21.70 0.13
C SER A 89 -4.05 21.46 1.62
N ASP A 90 -4.31 20.24 2.07
CA ASP A 90 -4.13 19.83 3.47
C ASP A 90 -2.83 19.08 3.72
N ARG A 91 -1.96 18.97 2.70
CA ARG A 91 -0.63 18.38 2.84
C ARG A 91 0.19 19.13 3.90
N GLY A 92 0.73 18.40 4.87
CA GLY A 92 1.61 18.91 5.92
C GLY A 92 0.89 19.33 7.21
N TRP A 93 -0.45 19.41 7.23
CA TRP A 93 -1.21 19.78 8.43
C TRP A 93 -2.50 18.96 8.63
N GLY A 94 -3.02 18.32 7.58
CA GLY A 94 -4.31 17.63 7.60
C GLY A 94 -4.32 16.19 8.11
N CYS A 95 -3.18 15.59 8.47
CA CYS A 95 -3.11 14.14 8.71
C CYS A 95 -4.09 13.66 9.80
N MET A 96 -4.13 14.34 10.95
CA MET A 96 -5.04 13.98 12.03
C MET A 96 -6.51 14.18 11.63
N LEU A 97 -6.81 15.20 10.83
CA LEU A 97 -8.17 15.42 10.30
C LEU A 97 -8.58 14.27 9.37
N ARG A 98 -7.68 13.80 8.51
CA ARG A 98 -7.92 12.62 7.65
C ARG A 98 -8.11 11.34 8.48
N CYS A 99 -7.32 11.14 9.53
CA CYS A 99 -7.55 10.02 10.47
C CYS A 99 -8.92 10.10 11.13
N GLY A 100 -9.34 11.29 11.59
CA GLY A 100 -10.68 11.51 12.14
C GLY A 100 -11.79 11.19 11.12
N GLN A 101 -11.63 11.62 9.87
CA GLN A 101 -12.56 11.27 8.78
C GLN A 101 -12.65 9.75 8.56
N MET A 102 -11.54 9.01 8.65
CA MET A 102 -11.55 7.54 8.50
C MET A 102 -12.29 6.86 9.65
N VAL A 103 -12.05 7.28 10.90
CA VAL A 103 -12.74 6.71 12.08
C VAL A 103 -14.24 6.99 12.02
N ILE A 104 -14.63 8.23 11.72
CA ILE A 104 -16.06 8.60 11.57
C ILE A 104 -16.67 7.88 10.37
N GLY A 105 -15.95 7.80 9.24
CA GLY A 105 -16.39 7.07 8.06
C GLY A 105 -16.65 5.59 8.35
N GLN A 106 -15.81 4.95 9.17
CA GLN A 106 -16.02 3.58 9.61
C GLN A 106 -17.24 3.43 10.52
N ALA A 107 -17.46 4.38 11.44
CA ALA A 107 -18.68 4.38 12.26
C ALA A 107 -19.95 4.57 11.41
N LEU A 108 -19.90 5.40 10.37
CA LEU A 108 -21.00 5.59 9.42
C LEU A 108 -21.24 4.34 8.58
N ILE A 109 -20.20 3.62 8.16
CA ILE A 109 -20.35 2.31 7.51
C ILE A 109 -21.12 1.36 8.44
N PHE A 110 -20.69 1.22 9.69
CA PHE A 110 -21.38 0.36 10.66
C PHE A 110 -22.84 0.77 10.89
N LEU A 111 -23.11 2.07 10.94
CA LEU A 111 -24.48 2.57 11.17
C LEU A 111 -25.40 2.34 9.96
N HIS A 112 -24.88 2.45 8.73
CA HIS A 112 -25.71 2.53 7.53
C HIS A 112 -25.64 1.32 6.61
N LEU A 113 -24.54 0.57 6.61
CA LEU A 113 -24.27 -0.55 5.71
C LEU A 113 -24.09 -1.89 6.46
N GLY A 114 -23.79 -1.84 7.76
CA GLY A 114 -23.40 -3.00 8.57
C GLY A 114 -21.91 -3.30 8.46
#